data_AF-A0A2G9QHR1-F1
#
_entry.id   AF-A0A2G9QHR1-F1
#
_cell.length_a   1.000
_cell.length_b   1.000
_cell.length_c   1.000
_cell.angle_alpha   90.00
_cell.angle_beta   90.00
_cell.angle_gamma   90.00
#
_symmetry.space_group_name_H-M   'P 1'
#
loop_
_entity.id
_entity.type
_entity.pdbx_description
1 polymer ?
#
loop_
_entity_poly.entity_id
_entity_poly.type
_entity_poly.pdbx_seq_one_letter_code
_entity_poly.pdbx_strand_id
1 'polypeptide(L)'
;GVKGDLLIDFGAGPTIYQLLSACEAFNNIITSDFLEQNRAQLQKWLRKDPDALDWTKIVKFVCELEGNSCKKKEEKLRRTVTKVLKCDALKKKPFDPEDIPQADCLISCLCLEAPCKDVESFTNVLRNLKSLIKPGGHIVIQSVLKSSYYYVGHKKFFSLSITKEELEMAFKEAGYEIVKL
;
A
#
# COMPACT_ATOMS: atom_id res chain seq x y z
N GLY A 1 -3.95 -13.78 -11.57
CA GLY A 1 -3.81 -12.65 -10.64
C GLY A 1 -2.73 -12.97 -9.63
N VAL A 2 -2.13 -11.95 -9.02
CA VAL A 2 -1.12 -12.12 -7.96
C VAL A 2 -1.79 -12.73 -6.72
N LYS A 3 -1.16 -13.73 -6.10
CA LYS A 3 -1.63 -14.42 -4.88
C LYS A 3 -0.43 -14.93 -4.08
N GLY A 4 -0.63 -15.21 -2.80
CA GLY A 4 0.44 -15.70 -1.93
C GLY A 4 -0.04 -15.89 -0.50
N ASP A 5 0.90 -16.09 0.42
CA ASP A 5 0.57 -16.17 1.84
C ASP A 5 0.58 -14.78 2.48
N LEU A 6 1.67 -14.03 2.30
CA LEU A 6 1.90 -12.73 2.93
C LEU A 6 1.89 -11.58 1.91
N LEU A 7 1.10 -10.56 2.21
CA LEU A 7 1.13 -9.26 1.55
C LEU A 7 1.54 -8.14 2.53
N ILE A 8 2.40 -7.24 2.07
CA ILE A 8 2.73 -5.99 2.75
C ILE A 8 2.02 -4.84 2.05
N ASP A 9 1.23 -4.08 2.79
CA ASP A 9 0.62 -2.82 2.37
C ASP A 9 1.44 -1.65 2.95
N PHE A 10 2.17 -1.00 2.06
CA PHE A 10 3.18 -0.01 2.39
C PHE A 10 2.66 1.41 2.16
N GLY A 11 2.59 2.20 3.24
CA GLY A 11 2.09 3.58 3.16
C GLY A 11 0.59 3.65 2.89
N ALA A 12 -0.18 2.84 3.62
CA ALA A 12 -1.63 2.70 3.48
C ALA A 12 -2.42 3.98 3.78
N GLY A 13 -1.82 4.95 4.48
CA GLY A 13 -2.57 6.03 5.07
C GLY A 13 -3.67 5.52 6.01
N PRO A 14 -4.83 6.19 6.09
CA PRO A 14 -5.97 5.71 6.86
C PRO A 14 -6.92 4.84 6.00
N THR A 15 -6.47 4.23 4.90
CA THR A 15 -7.36 3.59 3.91
C THR A 15 -7.24 2.06 3.85
N ILE A 16 -8.33 1.41 3.45
CA ILE A 16 -8.39 -0.05 3.31
C ILE A 16 -8.80 -0.53 1.90
N TYR A 17 -9.16 0.39 1.01
CA TYR A 17 -9.77 0.04 -0.28
C TYR A 17 -8.86 -0.83 -1.14
N GLN A 18 -7.55 -0.60 -1.05
CA GLN A 18 -6.51 -1.34 -1.78
C GLN A 18 -6.42 -2.80 -1.34
N LEU A 19 -6.98 -3.14 -0.18
CA LEU A 19 -6.93 -4.49 0.40
C LEU A 19 -8.21 -5.30 0.20
N LEU A 20 -9.30 -4.67 -0.26
CA LEU A 20 -10.61 -5.33 -0.35
C LEU A 20 -10.61 -6.52 -1.32
N SER A 21 -9.94 -6.42 -2.46
CA SER A 21 -9.74 -7.57 -3.35
C SER A 21 -8.51 -8.39 -2.97
N ALA A 22 -7.49 -7.75 -2.39
CA ALA A 22 -6.27 -8.44 -1.99
C ALA A 22 -6.54 -9.50 -0.90
N CYS A 23 -7.46 -9.26 0.05
CA CYS A 23 -7.76 -10.23 1.09
C CYS A 23 -8.38 -11.54 0.57
N GLU A 24 -8.81 -11.60 -0.69
CA GLU A 24 -9.24 -12.86 -1.33
C GLU A 24 -8.07 -13.74 -1.77
N ALA A 25 -6.90 -13.14 -2.02
CA ALA A 25 -5.74 -13.80 -2.62
C ALA A 25 -4.58 -14.02 -1.63
N PHE A 26 -4.66 -13.45 -0.43
CA PHE A 26 -3.63 -13.53 0.61
C PHE A 26 -4.23 -13.92 1.96
N ASN A 27 -3.48 -14.71 2.73
CA ASN A 27 -3.90 -15.18 4.06
C ASN A 27 -3.51 -14.19 5.16
N ASN A 28 -2.39 -13.50 4.98
CA ASN A 28 -1.79 -12.59 5.95
C ASN A 28 -1.50 -11.24 5.29
N ILE A 29 -1.93 -10.15 5.93
CA ILE A 29 -1.63 -8.79 5.51
C ILE A 29 -0.97 -8.03 6.67
N ILE A 30 0.19 -7.43 6.39
CA ILE A 30 0.80 -6.41 7.23
C ILE A 30 0.50 -5.06 6.56
N THR A 31 -0.27 -4.19 7.21
CA THR A 31 -0.47 -2.82 6.74
C THR A 31 0.41 -1.86 7.52
N SER A 32 0.77 -0.74 6.90
CA SER A 32 1.75 0.17 7.48
C SER A 32 1.60 1.60 7.00
N ASP A 33 1.97 2.54 7.86
CA ASP A 33 2.03 3.95 7.51
C ASP A 33 3.07 4.69 8.37
N PHE A 34 3.61 5.79 7.86
CA PHE A 34 4.56 6.64 8.61
C PHE A 34 3.88 7.41 9.75
N LEU A 35 2.67 7.92 9.51
CA LEU A 35 1.95 8.79 10.45
C LEU A 35 1.16 7.97 11.47
N GLU A 36 1.33 8.31 12.75
CA GLU A 36 0.65 7.60 13.85
C GLU A 36 -0.87 7.72 13.78
N GLN A 37 -1.37 8.89 13.45
CA GLN A 37 -2.79 9.15 13.30
C GLN A 37 -3.44 8.30 12.21
N ASN A 38 -2.73 7.99 11.13
CA ASN A 38 -3.22 7.12 10.06
C ASN A 38 -3.34 5.67 10.56
N ARG A 39 -2.28 5.18 11.21
CA ARG A 39 -2.29 3.85 11.84
C ARG A 39 -3.38 3.73 12.90
N ALA A 40 -3.65 4.78 13.67
CA ALA A 40 -4.72 4.82 14.64
C ALA A 40 -6.10 4.68 13.98
N GLN A 41 -6.34 5.32 12.83
CA GLN A 41 -7.59 5.16 12.07
C GLN A 41 -7.78 3.73 11.54
N LEU A 42 -6.71 3.11 11.02
CA LEU A 42 -6.73 1.70 10.63
C LEU A 42 -7.08 0.80 11.82
N GLN A 43 -6.46 1.02 12.98
CA GLN A 43 -6.73 0.28 14.20
C GLN A 43 -8.17 0.44 14.70
N LYS A 44 -8.75 1.65 14.62
CA LYS A 44 -10.17 1.88 14.92
C LYS A 44 -11.07 1.01 14.03
N TRP A 45 -10.83 1.02 12.71
CA TRP A 45 -11.62 0.23 11.77
C TRP A 45 -11.48 -1.28 12.01
N LEU A 46 -10.27 -1.77 12.31
CA LEU A 46 -10.01 -3.17 12.63
C LEU A 46 -10.77 -3.62 13.89
N ARG A 47 -10.88 -2.74 14.90
CA ARG A 47 -11.58 -3.01 16.17
C ARG A 47 -13.08 -2.78 16.12
N LYS A 48 -13.63 -2.38 14.97
CA LYS A 48 -15.05 -1.98 14.82
C LYS A 48 -15.44 -0.85 15.77
N ASP A 49 -14.51 0.07 15.98
CA ASP A 49 -14.75 1.28 16.77
C ASP A 49 -15.90 2.09 16.12
N PRO A 50 -16.89 2.59 16.88
CA PRO A 50 -17.97 3.41 16.35
C PRO A 50 -17.50 4.68 15.62
N ASP A 51 -16.32 5.21 15.97
CA ASP A 51 -15.72 6.38 15.34
C ASP A 51 -14.83 6.03 14.14
N ALA A 52 -14.82 4.77 13.69
CA ALA A 52 -14.08 4.36 12.51
C ALA A 52 -14.70 4.95 11.23
N LEU A 53 -13.85 5.19 10.23
CA LEU A 53 -14.31 5.59 8.91
C LEU A 53 -15.27 4.53 8.32
N ASP A 54 -16.41 4.98 7.79
CA ASP A 54 -17.38 4.13 7.11
C ASP A 54 -16.92 3.81 5.69
N TRP A 55 -16.56 2.54 5.46
CA TRP A 55 -16.14 2.03 4.16
C TRP A 55 -17.25 1.28 3.40
N THR A 56 -18.48 1.24 3.92
CA THR A 56 -19.58 0.40 3.41
C THR A 56 -19.82 0.59 1.92
N LYS A 57 -19.82 1.82 1.43
CA LYS A 57 -20.05 2.13 0.01
C LYS A 57 -18.95 1.57 -0.89
N ILE A 58 -17.69 1.68 -0.47
CA ILE A 58 -16.53 1.21 -1.22
C ILE A 58 -16.49 -0.32 -1.20
N VAL A 59 -16.76 -0.92 -0.03
CA VAL A 59 -16.90 -2.38 0.11
C VAL A 59 -17.97 -2.90 -0.84
N LYS A 60 -19.15 -2.27 -0.85
CA LYS A 60 -20.26 -2.66 -1.72
C LYS A 60 -19.85 -2.65 -3.19
N PHE A 61 -19.22 -1.55 -3.62
CA PHE A 61 -18.74 -1.40 -4.99
C PHE A 61 -17.73 -2.50 -5.38
N VAL A 62 -16.77 -2.81 -4.50
CA VAL A 62 -15.80 -3.88 -4.77
C VAL A 62 -16.47 -5.25 -4.88
N CYS A 63 -17.45 -5.60 -4.03
CA CYS A 63 -18.13 -6.89 -4.16
C CYS A 63 -18.92 -7.01 -5.46
N GLU A 64 -19.56 -5.92 -5.90
CA GLU A 64 -20.29 -5.87 -7.18
C GLU A 64 -19.34 -6.16 -8.35
N LEU A 65 -18.14 -5.58 -8.33
CA LEU A 65 -17.09 -5.88 -9.32
C LEU A 65 -16.59 -7.33 -9.26
N GLU A 66 -16.54 -7.92 -8.07
CA GLU A 66 -16.11 -9.31 -7.86
C GLU A 66 -17.21 -10.34 -8.15
N GLY A 67 -18.46 -9.92 -8.37
CA GLY A 67 -19.61 -10.82 -8.51
C GLY A 67 -19.94 -11.62 -7.25
N ASN A 68 -19.48 -11.15 -6.07
CA ASN A 68 -19.55 -11.88 -4.80
C ASN A 68 -20.45 -11.20 -3.76
N SER A 69 -20.86 -11.95 -2.74
CA SER A 69 -21.66 -11.40 -1.63
C SER A 69 -20.83 -10.56 -0.66
N CYS A 70 -21.24 -9.33 -0.40
CA CYS A 70 -20.56 -8.44 0.55
C CYS A 70 -20.63 -8.87 2.02
N LYS A 71 -21.49 -9.83 2.38
CA LYS A 71 -21.86 -10.09 3.78
C LYS A 71 -20.68 -10.34 4.72
N LYS A 72 -19.52 -10.74 4.19
CA LYS A 72 -18.34 -11.09 4.99
C LYS A 72 -17.05 -10.41 4.53
N LYS A 73 -17.11 -9.46 3.58
CA LYS A 73 -15.89 -8.88 2.98
C LYS A 73 -15.04 -8.14 4.03
N GLU A 74 -15.65 -7.25 4.79
CA GLU A 74 -14.93 -6.53 5.84
C GLU A 74 -14.41 -7.47 6.93
N GLU A 75 -15.23 -8.43 7.38
CA GLU A 75 -14.81 -9.39 8.39
C GLU A 75 -13.65 -10.25 7.94
N LYS A 76 -13.63 -10.63 6.65
CA LYS A 76 -12.50 -11.33 6.06
C LYS A 76 -11.26 -10.45 6.10
N LEU A 77 -11.34 -9.21 5.58
CA LEU A 77 -10.21 -8.29 5.59
C LEU A 77 -9.68 -8.03 7.02
N ARG A 78 -10.56 -7.79 8.00
CA ARG A 78 -10.18 -7.60 9.41
C ARG A 78 -9.41 -8.80 9.97
N ARG A 79 -9.76 -10.03 9.59
CA ARG A 79 -9.05 -11.26 10.02
C ARG A 79 -7.72 -11.45 9.27
N THR A 80 -7.67 -11.06 8.01
CA THR A 80 -6.47 -11.18 7.16
C THR A 80 -5.40 -10.17 7.59
N VAL A 81 -5.78 -8.97 8.04
CA VAL A 81 -4.82 -7.98 8.55
C VAL A 81 -4.33 -8.40 9.95
N THR A 82 -3.06 -8.79 10.03
CA THR A 82 -2.45 -9.31 11.27
C THR A 82 -1.66 -8.26 12.03
N LYS A 83 -1.14 -7.23 11.35
CA LYS A 83 -0.34 -6.16 11.96
C LYS A 83 -0.59 -4.81 11.30
N VAL A 84 -0.50 -3.74 12.11
CA VAL A 84 -0.41 -2.35 11.65
C VAL A 84 0.91 -1.78 12.16
N LEU A 85 1.88 -1.56 11.28
CA LEU A 85 3.24 -1.18 11.65
C LEU A 85 3.60 0.25 11.22
N LYS A 86 4.59 0.84 11.90
CA LYS A 86 5.24 2.06 11.40
C LYS A 86 6.18 1.68 10.26
N CYS A 87 6.18 2.45 9.18
CA CYS A 87 7.16 2.34 8.11
C CYS A 87 7.76 3.72 7.76
N ASP A 88 8.92 3.73 7.11
CA ASP A 88 9.59 4.93 6.60
C ASP A 88 10.24 4.62 5.25
N ALA A 89 9.68 5.18 4.18
CA ALA A 89 10.11 4.92 2.80
C ALA A 89 11.57 5.33 2.56
N LEU A 90 12.04 6.38 3.23
CA LEU A 90 13.36 6.96 2.98
C LEU A 90 14.48 6.20 3.71
N LYS A 91 14.14 5.22 4.56
CA LYS A 91 15.12 4.36 5.21
C LYS A 91 15.49 3.16 4.34
N LYS A 92 16.76 2.75 4.43
CA LYS A 92 17.26 1.51 3.82
C LYS A 92 16.51 0.27 4.32
N LYS A 93 16.14 0.27 5.61
CA LYS A 93 15.28 -0.73 6.25
C LYS A 93 13.97 -0.04 6.66
N PRO A 94 12.91 -0.12 5.83
CA PRO A 94 11.71 0.69 6.03
C PRO A 94 10.95 0.42 7.34
N PHE A 95 11.13 -0.75 7.94
CA PHE A 95 10.42 -1.20 9.14
C PHE A 95 11.27 -1.18 10.42
N ASP A 96 12.52 -0.68 10.38
CA ASP A 96 13.39 -0.65 11.56
C ASP A 96 12.69 0.02 12.78
N PRO A 97 12.70 -0.61 13.97
CA PRO A 97 13.52 -1.78 14.35
C PRO A 97 12.84 -3.15 14.17
N GLU A 98 11.64 -3.22 13.58
CA GLU A 98 10.91 -4.46 13.38
C GLU A 98 11.59 -5.34 12.32
N ASP A 99 11.78 -6.61 12.62
CA ASP A 99 12.16 -7.62 11.64
C ASP A 99 10.89 -8.28 11.10
N ILE A 100 10.66 -8.15 9.79
CA ILE A 100 9.47 -8.71 9.14
C ILE A 100 9.89 -9.70 8.04
N PRO A 101 9.15 -10.82 7.88
CA PRO A 101 9.45 -11.77 6.82
C PRO A 101 9.27 -11.14 5.44
N GLN A 102 10.00 -11.65 4.46
CA GLN A 102 9.78 -11.29 3.07
C GLN A 102 8.38 -11.73 2.62
N ALA A 103 7.69 -10.84 1.91
CA ALA A 103 6.33 -11.06 1.42
C ALA A 103 6.30 -11.65 0.01
N ASP A 104 5.20 -12.33 -0.30
CA ASP A 104 4.92 -12.79 -1.66
C ASP A 104 4.49 -11.62 -2.57
N CYS A 105 3.91 -10.57 -1.97
CA CYS A 105 3.54 -9.34 -2.64
C CYS A 105 3.71 -8.12 -1.74
N LEU A 106 4.13 -6.99 -2.34
CA LEU A 106 4.02 -5.67 -1.73
C LEU A 106 3.05 -4.82 -2.56
N ILE A 107 2.12 -4.13 -1.90
CA ILE A 107 1.26 -3.11 -2.51
C ILE A 107 1.56 -1.75 -1.90
N SER A 108 1.54 -0.69 -2.71
CA SER A 108 1.60 0.69 -2.23
C SER A 108 0.79 1.58 -3.15
N CYS A 109 -0.21 2.26 -2.60
CA CYS A 109 -1.12 3.10 -3.35
C CYS A 109 -0.95 4.57 -2.95
N LEU A 110 -0.60 5.42 -3.91
CA LEU A 110 -0.54 6.88 -3.76
C LEU A 110 0.41 7.33 -2.62
N CYS A 111 1.50 6.59 -2.39
CA CYS A 111 2.42 6.81 -1.29
C CYS A 111 3.77 7.39 -1.74
N LEU A 112 4.45 6.71 -2.66
CA LEU A 112 5.90 6.89 -2.85
C LEU A 112 6.29 8.25 -3.43
N GLU A 113 5.38 8.94 -4.10
CA GLU A 113 5.57 10.28 -4.65
C GLU A 113 5.60 11.35 -3.56
N ALA A 114 4.95 11.12 -2.41
CA ALA A 114 4.87 12.11 -1.33
C ALA A 114 6.20 12.33 -0.59
N PRO A 115 6.99 11.29 -0.24
CA PRO A 115 8.28 11.46 0.43
C PRO A 115 9.47 11.65 -0.52
N CYS A 116 9.35 11.31 -1.81
CA CYS A 116 10.48 11.33 -2.75
C CYS A 116 10.62 12.68 -3.44
N LYS A 117 11.74 13.37 -3.23
CA LYS A 117 12.00 14.70 -3.80
C LYS A 117 12.26 14.70 -5.31
N ASP A 118 12.65 13.57 -5.88
CA ASP A 118 13.06 13.38 -7.28
C ASP A 118 12.90 11.91 -7.70
N VAL A 119 13.04 11.65 -9.01
CA VAL A 119 12.94 10.28 -9.57
C VAL A 119 14.03 9.37 -9.00
N GLU A 120 15.22 9.89 -8.71
CA GLU A 120 16.30 9.09 -8.12
C GLU A 120 15.96 8.59 -6.71
N SER A 121 15.41 9.46 -5.84
CA SER A 121 14.92 9.04 -4.53
C SER A 121 13.78 8.04 -4.65
N PHE A 122 12.86 8.21 -5.60
CA PHE A 122 11.82 7.23 -5.89
C PHE A 122 12.41 5.87 -6.28
N THR A 123 13.37 5.84 -7.20
CA THR A 123 14.08 4.61 -7.61
C THR A 123 14.82 3.96 -6.43
N ASN A 124 15.43 4.75 -5.55
CA ASN A 124 16.08 4.24 -4.35
C ASN A 124 15.09 3.63 -3.34
N VAL A 125 13.90 4.22 -3.19
CA VAL A 125 12.82 3.62 -2.39
C VAL A 125 12.42 2.26 -2.97
N LEU A 126 12.21 2.17 -4.29
CA LEU A 126 11.93 0.89 -4.94
C LEU A 126 13.01 -0.16 -4.67
N ARG A 127 14.31 0.22 -4.72
CA ARG A 127 15.42 -0.69 -4.37
C ARG A 127 15.34 -1.17 -2.92
N ASN A 128 15.01 -0.29 -1.98
CA ASN A 128 14.86 -0.67 -0.57
C ASN A 128 13.66 -1.62 -0.37
N LEU A 129 12.52 -1.35 -1.01
CA LEU A 129 11.33 -2.19 -0.93
C LEU A 129 11.56 -3.60 -1.49
N LYS A 130 12.47 -3.76 -2.47
CA LYS A 130 12.85 -5.07 -3.00
C LYS A 130 13.33 -6.05 -1.93
N SER A 131 14.00 -5.55 -0.87
CA SER A 131 14.46 -6.39 0.24
C SER A 131 13.32 -7.05 1.03
N LEU A 132 12.12 -6.48 0.96
CA LEU A 132 10.91 -6.96 1.64
C LEU A 132 10.12 -7.98 0.82
N ILE A 133 10.55 -8.28 -0.41
CA ILE A 133 9.83 -9.14 -1.35
C ILE A 133 10.67 -10.39 -1.61
N LYS A 134 10.05 -11.57 -1.57
CA LYS A 134 10.73 -12.83 -1.90
C LYS A 134 11.25 -12.81 -3.35
N PRO A 135 12.31 -13.57 -3.68
CA PRO A 135 12.65 -13.84 -5.08
C PRO A 135 11.43 -14.40 -5.84
N GLY A 136 11.07 -13.76 -6.96
CA GLY A 136 9.86 -14.11 -7.73
C GLY A 136 8.54 -13.55 -7.18
N GLY A 137 8.58 -12.80 -6.08
CA GLY A 137 7.43 -12.06 -5.54
C GLY A 137 7.09 -10.83 -6.38
N HIS A 138 5.96 -10.21 -6.06
CA HIS A 138 5.39 -9.11 -6.85
C HIS A 138 5.38 -7.78 -6.10
N ILE A 139 5.44 -6.68 -6.85
CA ILE A 139 5.14 -5.35 -6.36
C ILE A 139 4.00 -4.76 -7.18
N VAL A 140 3.01 -4.16 -6.52
CA VAL A 140 1.87 -3.48 -7.14
C VAL A 140 1.87 -2.04 -6.65
N ILE A 141 2.16 -1.10 -7.54
CA ILE A 141 2.13 0.34 -7.22
C ILE A 141 0.98 1.00 -7.98
N GLN A 142 0.20 1.80 -7.27
CA GLN A 142 -0.72 2.74 -7.87
C GLN A 142 -0.16 4.15 -7.65
N SER A 143 0.09 4.86 -8.74
CA SER A 143 0.75 6.18 -8.75
C SER A 143 -0.10 7.28 -9.36
N VAL A 144 0.19 8.54 -9.01
CA VAL A 144 -0.39 9.72 -9.66
C VAL A 144 0.63 10.34 -10.60
N LEU A 145 0.31 10.37 -11.90
CA LEU A 145 1.21 10.94 -12.90
C LEU A 145 1.08 12.47 -12.94
N LYS A 146 2.21 13.14 -13.16
CA LYS A 146 2.29 14.60 -13.42
C LYS A 146 1.61 15.48 -12.36
N SER A 147 1.53 15.01 -11.12
CA SER A 147 0.99 15.75 -9.99
C SER A 147 2.12 16.30 -9.12
N SER A 148 2.11 17.61 -8.88
CA SER A 148 3.12 18.28 -8.04
C SER A 148 2.67 18.48 -6.59
N TYR A 149 1.38 18.30 -6.30
CA TYR A 149 0.82 18.44 -4.96
C TYR A 149 -0.59 17.86 -4.85
N TYR A 150 -1.05 17.66 -3.62
CA TYR A 150 -2.44 17.38 -3.30
C TYR A 150 -2.86 18.11 -2.02
N TYR A 151 -4.17 18.15 -1.75
CA TYR A 151 -4.70 18.74 -0.53
C TYR A 151 -5.34 17.68 0.36
N VAL A 152 -5.17 17.87 1.67
CA VAL A 152 -5.97 17.20 2.70
C VAL A 152 -6.56 18.29 3.58
N GLY A 153 -7.88 18.48 3.46
CA GLY A 153 -8.54 19.68 3.99
C GLY A 153 -7.92 20.94 3.39
N HIS A 154 -7.44 21.85 4.25
CA HIS A 154 -6.80 23.10 3.82
C HIS A 154 -5.27 22.98 3.65
N LYS A 155 -4.67 21.82 3.95
CA LYS A 155 -3.22 21.65 3.93
C LYS A 155 -2.76 21.09 2.59
N LYS A 156 -1.81 21.79 1.96
CA LYS A 156 -1.12 21.38 0.74
C LYS A 156 0.05 20.44 1.08
N PHE A 157 0.14 19.32 0.38
CA PHE A 157 1.22 18.36 0.48
C PHE A 157 1.93 18.25 -0.87
N PHE A 158 3.25 18.09 -0.83
CA PHE A 158 4.06 17.85 -2.02
C PHE A 158 3.73 16.47 -2.63
N SER A 159 3.87 16.37 -3.94
CA SER A 159 3.88 15.12 -4.69
C SER A 159 4.96 15.23 -5.76
N LEU A 160 5.78 14.19 -5.92
CA LEU A 160 6.70 14.09 -7.05
C LEU A 160 5.89 14.03 -8.35
N SER A 161 6.11 15.01 -9.23
CA SER A 161 5.50 15.02 -10.55
C SER A 161 6.25 14.06 -11.48
N ILE A 162 5.91 12.78 -11.40
CA ILE A 162 6.51 11.72 -12.21
C ILE A 162 5.70 11.45 -13.48
N THR A 163 6.38 11.24 -14.61
CA THR A 163 5.78 10.77 -15.87
C THR A 163 5.66 9.25 -15.91
N LYS A 164 4.91 8.73 -16.88
CA LYS A 164 4.79 7.27 -17.08
C LYS A 164 6.15 6.68 -17.45
N GLU A 165 6.89 7.37 -18.31
CA GLU A 165 8.19 6.96 -18.82
C GLU A 165 9.22 6.92 -17.69
N GLU A 166 9.26 7.94 -16.82
CA GLU A 166 10.12 7.96 -15.63
C GLU A 166 9.76 6.86 -14.63
N LEU A 167 8.48 6.61 -14.41
CA LEU A 167 8.02 5.52 -13.54
C LEU A 167 8.50 4.16 -14.08
N GLU A 168 8.31 3.90 -15.37
CA GLU A 168 8.77 2.66 -16.00
C GLU A 168 10.29 2.49 -15.94
N MET A 169 11.05 3.57 -16.16
CA MET A 169 12.51 3.57 -16.04
C MET A 169 12.93 3.28 -14.60
N ALA A 170 12.31 3.92 -13.61
CA ALA A 170 12.60 3.70 -12.19
C ALA A 170 12.41 2.22 -11.79
N PHE A 171 11.34 1.56 -12.25
CA PHE A 171 11.15 0.12 -12.01
C PHE A 171 12.27 -0.73 -12.64
N LYS A 172 12.62 -0.47 -13.90
CA LYS A 172 13.70 -1.19 -14.60
C LYS A 172 15.05 -0.99 -13.90
N GLU A 173 15.37 0.23 -13.49
CA GLU A 173 16.62 0.58 -12.78
C GLU A 173 16.69 0.05 -11.34
N ALA A 174 15.54 -0.19 -10.70
CA ALA A 174 15.45 -0.91 -9.44
C ALA A 174 15.49 -2.46 -9.63
N GLY A 175 15.55 -2.91 -10.89
CA GLY A 175 15.69 -4.31 -11.28
C GLY A 175 14.37 -5.08 -11.15
N TYR A 176 13.24 -4.44 -11.39
CA TYR A 176 11.94 -5.09 -11.54
C TYR A 176 11.63 -5.34 -13.01
N GLU A 177 10.94 -6.44 -13.26
CA GLU A 177 10.30 -6.71 -14.55
C GLU A 177 8.86 -6.20 -14.51
N ILE A 178 8.48 -5.39 -15.50
CA ILE A 178 7.12 -4.85 -15.60
C ILE A 178 6.25 -5.86 -16.35
N VAL A 179 5.33 -6.49 -15.63
CA VAL A 179 4.39 -7.49 -16.20
C VAL A 179 3.04 -6.89 -16.60
N LYS A 180 2.67 -5.73 -16.02
CA LYS A 180 1.44 -4.99 -16.31
C LYS A 180 1.59 -3.52 -15.93
N LEU A 181 0.97 -2.64 -16.73
CA LEU A 181 0.82 -1.20 -16.49
C LEU A 181 -0.66 -0.82 -16.42
#